data_AF-A0A1G4Q369-F1
#
_entry.id   AF-A0A1G4Q369-F1
#
_cell.length_a   1.000
_cell.length_b   1.000
_cell.length_c   1.000
_cell.angle_alpha   90.00
_cell.angle_beta   90.00
_cell.angle_gamma   90.00
#
_symmetry.space_group_name_H-M   'P 1'
#
loop_
_entity.id
_entity.type
_entity.pdbx_description
1 polymer ?
#
loop_
_entity_poly.entity_id
_entity_poly.type
_entity_poly.pdbx_seq_one_letter_code
_entity_poly.pdbx_strand_id
1 'polypeptide(L)'
;MPIEIRFYIVGDDGELQSDSILPLSHFGSCPQIGDVICETLRGEEEFYSVEGRYFVQHTGSFGWAVILRKREQTLIERKLLDAWADDDEFWAEVDRKEEAEREQKLRAALMLPAKDKRDKRGTNKTSQVRQPRT
;
A
#
# COMPACT_ATOMS: atom_id res chain seq x y z
N MET A 1 1.87 7.11 22.30
CA MET A 1 2.04 7.97 21.12
C MET A 1 2.93 7.23 20.13
N PRO A 2 2.62 7.24 18.83
CA PRO A 2 3.52 6.66 17.83
C PRO A 2 4.86 7.40 17.85
N ILE A 3 5.95 6.68 17.60
CA ILE A 3 7.28 7.29 17.47
C ILE A 3 7.31 8.09 16.18
N GLU A 4 7.71 9.36 16.25
CA GLU A 4 7.86 10.24 15.10
C GLU A 4 9.33 10.32 14.66
N ILE A 5 9.53 10.53 13.36
CA ILE A 5 10.80 10.93 12.76
C ILE A 5 10.62 12.35 12.22
N ARG A 6 11.52 13.25 12.61
CA ARG A 6 11.57 14.65 12.17
C ARG A 6 12.79 14.84 11.31
N PHE A 7 12.59 15.27 10.08
CA PHE A 7 13.65 15.55 9.14
C PHE A 7 14.05 17.02 9.21
N TYR A 8 15.35 17.25 9.19
CA TYR A 8 15.96 18.57 9.14
C TYR A 8 16.92 18.63 7.97
N ILE A 9 16.81 19.65 7.12
CA ILE A 9 17.71 19.85 5.99
C ILE A 9 18.77 20.87 6.40
N VAL A 10 20.03 20.57 6.09
CA VAL A 10 21.13 21.53 6.23
C VAL A 10 21.10 22.48 5.03
N GLY A 11 20.86 23.75 5.28
CA GLY A 11 20.93 24.81 4.28
C GLY A 11 22.37 25.11 3.84
N ASP A 12 22.52 25.88 2.76
CA ASP A 12 23.82 26.30 2.23
C ASP A 12 24.60 27.19 3.23
N ASP A 13 23.89 27.85 4.14
CA ASP A 13 24.42 28.65 5.25
C ASP A 13 24.82 27.81 6.47
N GLY A 14 24.57 26.50 6.44
CA GLY A 14 24.82 25.58 7.55
C GLY A 14 23.72 25.55 8.62
N GLU A 15 22.63 26.30 8.44
CA GLU A 15 21.51 26.29 9.37
C GLU A 15 20.62 25.04 9.17
N LEU A 16 20.06 24.54 10.27
CA LEU A 16 19.14 23.40 10.24
C LEU A 16 17.70 23.88 10.05
N GLN A 17 17.08 23.49 8.95
CA GLN A 17 15.71 23.83 8.63
C GLN A 17 14.80 22.61 8.84
N SER A 18 13.70 22.79 9.57
CA SER A 18 12.70 21.73 9.72
C SER A 18 12.03 21.47 8.37
N ASP A 19 12.00 20.21 7.95
CA ASP A 19 11.43 19.81 6.67
C ASP A 19 10.09 19.10 6.83
N SER A 20 10.10 17.90 7.40
CA SER A 20 8.92 17.03 7.46
C SER A 20 8.89 16.21 8.76
N ILE A 21 7.68 15.78 9.13
CA ILE A 21 7.45 14.92 10.29
C ILE A 21 6.60 13.74 9.84
N LEU A 22 7.14 12.54 10.02
CA LEU A 22 6.50 11.30 9.58
C LEU A 22 6.56 10.26 10.70
N PRO A 23 5.54 9.39 10.83
CA PRO A 23 5.57 8.33 11.82
C PRO A 23 6.64 7.29 11.45
N LEU A 24 7.30 6.70 12.45
CA LEU A 24 8.30 5.63 12.26
C LEU A 24 7.74 4.45 11.44
N SER A 25 6.44 4.17 11.57
CA SER A 25 5.75 3.12 10.80
C SER A 25 5.77 3.35 9.29
N HIS A 26 5.96 4.60 8.83
CA HIS A 26 6.10 4.92 7.41
C HIS A 26 7.38 4.31 6.81
N PHE A 27 8.47 4.28 7.57
CA PHE A 27 9.78 3.80 7.11
C PHE A 27 10.08 2.36 7.55
N GLY A 28 9.26 1.78 8.44
CA GLY A 28 9.53 0.52 9.13
C GLY A 28 10.63 0.65 10.21
N SER A 29 11.70 1.39 9.94
CA SER A 29 12.78 1.71 10.88
C SER A 29 13.31 3.13 10.67
N CYS A 30 14.05 3.66 11.66
CA CYS A 30 14.66 4.98 11.52
C CYS A 30 15.80 4.91 10.49
N PRO A 31 15.87 5.84 9.51
CA PRO A 31 16.99 5.94 8.58
C PRO A 31 18.35 5.98 9.30
N GLN A 32 19.35 5.38 8.68
CA GLN A 32 20.72 5.29 9.17
C GLN A 32 21.60 6.34 8.49
N ILE A 33 22.72 6.66 9.13
CA ILE A 33 23.73 7.54 8.54
C ILE A 33 24.30 6.86 7.29
N GLY A 34 24.35 7.60 6.19
CA GLY A 34 24.77 7.11 4.87
C GLY A 34 23.61 6.64 3.99
N ASP A 35 22.41 6.46 4.53
CA ASP A 35 21.23 6.21 3.71
C ASP A 35 20.95 7.40 2.78
N VAL A 36 20.36 7.11 1.62
CA VAL A 36 19.91 8.10 0.65
C VAL A 36 18.40 8.07 0.61
N ILE A 37 17.79 9.22 0.81
CA ILE A 37 16.35 9.43 0.73
C ILE A 37 16.07 10.15 -0.59
N CYS A 38 15.17 9.59 -1.38
CA CYS A 38 14.60 10.24 -2.56
C CYS A 38 13.21 10.75 -2.18
N GLU A 39 13.01 12.06 -2.23
CA GLU A 39 11.69 12.67 -2.07
C GLU A 39 11.16 13.14 -3.42
N THR A 40 9.94 12.70 -3.75
CA THR A 40 9.23 13.07 -5.00
C THR A 40 7.97 13.91 -4.74
N LEU A 41 7.62 14.13 -3.46
CA LEU A 41 6.36 14.76 -3.03
C LEU A 41 6.25 16.25 -3.41
N ARG A 42 7.37 16.92 -3.68
CA ARG A 42 7.42 18.35 -4.00
C ARG A 42 7.39 18.66 -5.50
N GLY A 43 7.21 17.63 -6.33
CA GLY A 43 7.11 17.76 -7.79
C GLY A 43 8.45 17.65 -8.54
N GLU A 44 9.57 17.78 -7.85
CA GLU A 44 10.91 17.45 -8.37
C GLU A 44 11.53 16.33 -7.53
N GLU A 45 12.29 15.46 -8.17
CA GLU A 45 13.04 14.39 -7.50
C GLU A 45 14.27 14.98 -6.83
N GLU A 46 14.22 15.06 -5.50
CA GLU A 46 15.34 15.56 -4.71
C GLU A 46 15.98 14.44 -3.89
N PHE A 47 17.31 14.43 -3.90
CA PHE A 47 18.11 13.42 -3.22
C PHE A 47 18.78 14.02 -1.99
N TYR A 48 18.64 13.28 -0.90
CA TYR A 48 19.14 13.67 0.40
C TYR A 48 19.98 12.56 0.99
N SER A 49 21.18 12.88 1.47
CA SER A 49 21.97 11.96 2.30
C SER A 49 21.70 12.18 3.77
N VAL A 50 21.51 11.10 4.52
CA VAL A 50 21.40 11.14 5.97
C VAL A 50 22.79 11.33 6.58
N GLU A 51 23.04 12.48 7.19
CA GLU A 51 24.32 12.79 7.83
C GLU A 51 24.34 12.52 9.33
N GLY A 52 23.16 12.59 9.96
CA GLY A 52 23.04 12.47 11.40
C GLY A 52 21.69 11.93 11.80
N ARG A 53 21.68 11.20 12.92
CA ARG A 53 20.44 10.78 13.57
C ARG A 53 20.58 10.85 15.08
N TYR A 54 19.54 11.31 15.73
CA TYR A 54 19.52 11.49 17.18
C TYR A 54 18.17 11.04 17.72
N PHE A 55 18.19 10.21 18.76
CA PHE A 55 16.98 9.96 19.53
C PHE A 55 16.82 11.09 20.54
N VAL A 56 15.76 11.88 20.38
CA VAL A 56 15.45 13.02 21.25
C VAL A 56 14.33 12.63 22.19
N GLN A 57 14.57 12.79 23.48
CA GLN A 57 13.57 12.60 24.53
C GLN A 57 13.45 13.90 25.33
N HIS A 58 12.30 14.54 25.22
CA HIS A 58 11.97 15.78 25.94
C HIS A 58 10.70 15.57 26.78
N THR A 59 10.45 16.45 27.74
CA THR A 59 9.31 16.33 28.66
C THR A 59 7.99 16.28 27.87
N GLY A 60 7.39 15.09 27.81
CA GLY A 60 6.12 14.87 27.09
C GLY A 60 6.22 14.50 25.61
N SER A 61 7.42 14.40 25.01
CA SER A 61 7.57 13.92 23.62
C SER A 61 8.89 13.20 23.39
N PHE A 62 8.89 12.22 22.49
CA PHE A 62 10.09 11.50 22.10
C PHE A 62 10.01 11.10 20.63
N GLY A 63 11.16 11.04 19.97
CA GLY A 63 11.23 10.73 18.55
C GLY A 63 12.66 10.76 18.01
N TRP A 64 12.79 10.54 16.73
CA TRP A 64 14.05 10.65 16.01
C TRP A 64 14.15 12.00 15.32
N ALA A 65 15.29 12.65 15.46
CA ALA A 65 15.70 13.76 14.61
C ALA A 65 16.72 13.25 13.60
N VAL A 66 16.43 13.40 12.31
CA VAL A 66 17.29 12.96 11.21
C VAL A 66 17.74 14.18 10.42
N ILE A 67 19.05 14.32 10.26
CA ILE A 67 19.67 15.43 9.52
C ILE A 67 19.96 14.95 8.11
N LEU A 68 19.46 15.72 7.15
CA LEU A 68 19.56 15.50 5.72
C LEU A 68 20.43 16.59 5.09
N ARG A 69 21.27 16.21 4.14
CA ARG A 69 21.95 17.15 3.25
C ARG A 69 21.52 16.89 1.81
N LYS A 70 21.06 17.94 1.13
CA LYS A 70 20.74 17.86 -0.29
C LYS A 70 22.00 17.55 -1.09
N ARG A 71 21.86 16.67 -2.08
CA ARG A 71 22.97 16.26 -2.95
C ARG A 71 22.49 16.09 -4.38
N GLU A 72 23.45 16.08 -5.30
CA GLU A 72 23.18 15.76 -6.68
C GLU A 72 22.87 14.27 -6.85
N GLN A 73 21.91 14.01 -7.75
CA GLN A 73 21.56 12.67 -8.20
C GLN A 73 22.72 12.08 -9.02
N THR A 74 23.07 10.83 -8.75
CA THR A 74 24.04 10.08 -9.53
C THR A 74 23.38 9.38 -10.72
N LEU A 75 24.19 9.00 -11.73
CA LEU A 75 23.70 8.22 -12.87
C LEU A 75 23.06 6.89 -12.48
N ILE A 76 23.53 6.25 -11.41
CA ILE A 76 22.97 4.97 -10.95
C ILE A 76 21.64 5.15 -10.24
N GLU A 77 21.48 6.21 -9.45
CA GLU A 77 20.22 6.56 -8.79
C GLU A 77 19.14 6.92 -9.82
N ARG A 78 19.50 7.62 -10.90
CA ARG A 78 18.57 7.87 -12.01
C ARG A 78 18.09 6.58 -12.65
N LYS A 79 19.01 5.67 -12.99
CA LYS A 79 18.65 4.36 -13.57
C LYS A 79 17.82 3.51 -12.63
N LEU A 80 18.04 3.63 -11.32
CA LEU A 80 17.22 2.97 -10.30
C LEU A 80 15.79 3.51 -10.33
N LEU A 81 15.60 4.82 -10.40
CA LEU A 81 14.27 5.42 -10.50
C LEU A 81 13.57 5.06 -11.81
N ASP A 82 14.29 5.03 -12.94
CA ASP A 82 13.73 4.58 -14.21
C ASP A 82 13.21 3.14 -14.10
N ALA A 83 14.04 2.23 -13.56
CA ALA A 83 13.64 0.83 -13.36
C ALA A 83 12.48 0.68 -12.36
N TRP A 84 12.46 1.51 -11.30
CA TRP A 84 11.38 1.53 -10.32
C TRP A 84 10.06 1.97 -10.96
N ALA A 85 10.09 3.02 -11.79
CA ALA A 85 8.91 3.51 -12.51
C ALA A 85 8.38 2.48 -13.50
N ASP A 86 9.27 1.77 -14.22
CA ASP A 86 8.90 0.67 -15.11
C ASP A 86 8.20 -0.46 -14.33
N ASP A 87 8.70 -0.82 -13.14
CA ASP A 87 8.09 -1.82 -12.28
C ASP A 87 6.70 -1.37 -11.79
N ASP A 88 6.55 -0.13 -11.34
CA ASP A 88 5.26 0.43 -10.89
C ASP A 88 4.22 0.45 -12.03
N GLU A 89 4.63 0.81 -13.25
CA GLU A 89 3.73 0.79 -14.42
C GLU A 89 3.29 -0.65 -14.76
N PHE A 90 4.22 -1.59 -14.74
CA PHE A 90 3.94 -2.99 -14.98
C PHE A 90 2.90 -3.53 -13.99
N TRP A 91 3.11 -3.31 -12.68
CA TRP A 91 2.17 -3.76 -11.65
C TRP A 91 0.82 -3.05 -11.73
N ALA A 92 0.81 -1.75 -12.02
CA ALA A 92 -0.44 -1.02 -12.24
C ALA A 92 -1.25 -1.56 -13.43
N GLU A 93 -0.58 -2.03 -14.50
CA GLU A 93 -1.26 -2.71 -15.61
C GLU A 93 -1.86 -4.06 -15.20
N VAL A 94 -1.11 -4.86 -14.43
CA VAL A 94 -1.58 -6.13 -13.88
C VAL A 94 -2.82 -5.93 -13.03
N ASP A 95 -2.78 -4.98 -12.08
CA ASP A 95 -3.91 -4.65 -11.20
C ASP A 95 -5.15 -4.22 -12.00
N ARG A 96 -4.97 -3.39 -13.05
CA ARG A 96 -6.07 -2.98 -13.94
C ARG A 96 -6.69 -4.17 -14.67
N LYS A 97 -5.88 -5.12 -15.14
CA LYS A 97 -6.39 -6.33 -15.81
C LYS A 97 -7.14 -7.23 -14.84
N GLU A 98 -6.61 -7.45 -13.65
CA GLU A 98 -7.27 -8.25 -12.62
C GLU A 98 -8.61 -7.64 -12.17
N GLU A 99 -8.66 -6.32 -12.00
CA GLU A 99 -9.91 -5.61 -11.69
C GLU A 99 -10.93 -5.76 -12.82
N ALA A 100 -10.52 -5.58 -14.08
CA ALA A 100 -11.40 -5.75 -15.23
C ALA A 100 -11.95 -7.19 -15.33
N GLU A 101 -11.11 -8.20 -15.08
CA GLU A 101 -11.55 -9.59 -15.03
C GLU A 101 -12.51 -9.86 -13.86
N ARG A 102 -12.24 -9.29 -12.68
CA ARG A 102 -13.11 -9.41 -11.50
C ARG A 102 -14.47 -8.80 -11.78
N GLU A 103 -14.50 -7.61 -12.39
CA GLU A 103 -15.72 -6.93 -12.77
C GLU A 103 -16.51 -7.75 -13.81
N GLN A 104 -15.84 -8.30 -14.83
CA GLN A 104 -16.48 -9.17 -15.82
C GLN A 104 -17.07 -10.44 -15.20
N LYS A 105 -16.33 -11.11 -14.32
CA LYS A 105 -16.80 -12.30 -13.58
C LYS A 105 -18.01 -11.95 -12.69
N LEU A 106 -17.98 -10.80 -12.02
CA LEU A 106 -19.10 -10.34 -11.20
C LEU A 106 -20.35 -10.03 -12.04
N ARG A 107 -20.18 -9.32 -13.17
CA ARG A 107 -21.28 -9.05 -14.12
C ARG A 107 -21.88 -10.33 -14.68
N ALA A 108 -21.03 -11.30 -15.06
CA ALA A 108 -21.49 -12.60 -15.56
C ALA A 108 -22.26 -13.39 -14.49
N ALA A 109 -21.81 -13.37 -13.22
CA ALA A 109 -22.49 -14.01 -12.12
C ALA A 109 -23.86 -13.38 -11.81
N LEU A 110 -23.98 -12.06 -11.93
CA LEU A 110 -25.24 -11.32 -11.75
C LEU A 110 -26.24 -11.54 -12.91
N MET A 111 -25.75 -11.88 -14.11
CA MET A 111 -26.59 -12.18 -15.29
C MET A 111 -27.09 -13.63 -15.35
N LEU A 112 -26.61 -14.53 -14.49
CA LEU A 112 -27.14 -15.90 -14.42
C LEU A 112 -28.54 -15.87 -13.77
N PRO A 113 -29.60 -16.29 -14.46
CA PRO A 113 -30.93 -16.36 -13.86
C PRO A 113 -30.90 -17.34 -12.69
N ALA A 114 -31.43 -16.92 -11.54
CA ALA A 114 -31.67 -17.79 -10.40
C ALA A 114 -32.44 -19.01 -10.90
N LYS A 115 -31.79 -20.18 -10.94
CA LYS A 115 -32.43 -21.43 -11.31
C LYS A 115 -33.55 -21.67 -10.31
N ASP A 116 -34.76 -21.33 -10.71
CA ASP A 116 -35.98 -21.46 -9.93
C ASP A 116 -36.13 -22.95 -9.60
N LYS A 117 -35.81 -23.32 -8.35
CA LYS A 117 -36.08 -24.66 -7.81
C LYS A 117 -37.58 -24.76 -7.54
N ARG A 118 -38.38 -24.77 -8.60
CA ARG A 118 -39.78 -25.17 -8.53
C ARG A 118 -40.00 -26.44 -9.34
N ASP A 119 -40.76 -27.32 -8.69
CA ASP A 119 -41.41 -28.53 -9.19
C ASP A 119 -40.63 -29.84 -9.29
N LYS A 120 -40.84 -30.67 -8.26
CA LYS A 120 -41.53 -31.97 -8.39
C LYS A 120 -42.06 -32.45 -7.02
N ARG A 121 -43.07 -31.76 -6.46
CA ARG A 121 -44.03 -32.41 -5.54
C ARG A 121 -45.23 -32.85 -6.37
N GLY A 122 -45.02 -33.96 -7.09
CA GLY A 122 -46.09 -34.67 -7.76
C GLY A 122 -47.07 -35.23 -6.73
N THR A 123 -48.24 -34.62 -6.68
CA THR A 123 -49.49 -35.20 -6.20
C THR A 123 -49.67 -36.63 -6.72
N ASN A 124 -49.91 -37.60 -5.85
CA ASN A 124 -50.69 -38.78 -6.21
C ASN A 124 -51.74 -39.06 -5.14
N LYS A 125 -52.99 -38.87 -5.53
CA LYS A 125 -54.20 -39.26 -4.82
C LYS A 125 -54.38 -40.78 -4.93
N THR A 126 -54.72 -41.40 -3.80
CA THR A 126 -55.79 -42.39 -3.60
C THR A 126 -56.05 -43.42 -4.69
N SER A 127 -55.84 -44.72 -4.39
CA SER A 127 -56.84 -45.78 -4.60
C SER A 127 -56.50 -47.06 -3.81
N GLN A 128 -57.56 -47.66 -3.29
CA GLN A 128 -57.74 -48.86 -2.46
C GLN A 128 -56.94 -50.11 -2.88
N VAL A 129 -56.73 -51.08 -1.95
CA VAL A 129 -57.42 -52.39 -1.92
C VAL A 129 -56.72 -53.41 -0.97
N ARG A 130 -57.51 -53.91 0.01
CA ARG A 130 -57.55 -55.22 0.71
C ARG A 130 -56.44 -55.70 1.66
N GLN A 131 -56.91 -56.10 2.85
CA GLN A 131 -56.26 -57.01 3.82
C GLN A 131 -56.01 -58.41 3.22
N PRO A 132 -55.22 -59.25 3.90
CA PRO A 132 -55.89 -60.29 4.69
C PRO A 132 -55.27 -60.56 6.08
N ARG A 133 -56.14 -61.05 6.96
CA ARG A 133 -55.84 -61.77 8.20
C ARG A 133 -55.14 -63.10 7.90
N THR A 134 -54.20 -63.47 8.77
CA THR A 134 -54.19 -64.75 9.52
C THR A 134 -53.34 -64.57 10.76
#